data_AF-A0A2V7ZRV5-F1
#
_entry.id   AF-A0A2V7ZRV5-F1
#
_cell.length_a   1.000
_cell.length_b   1.000
_cell.length_c   1.000
_cell.angle_alpha   90.00
_cell.angle_beta   90.00
_cell.angle_gamma   90.00
#
_symmetry.space_group_name_H-M   'P 1'
#
loop_
_entity.id
_entity.type
_entity.pdbx_description
1 polymer ?
#
loop_
_entity_poly.entity_id
_entity_poly.type
_entity_poly.pdbx_seq_one_letter_code
_entity_poly.pdbx_strand_id
1 'polypeptide(L)'
;MTTLPEEVLAALQFHIARASLGPSSMRGAGSTGVVGAGRTFLGDLDLGRFSTSNERRFQMELDRATDGLLRAFPRGARHWGLARKGLNIFLRECLYTVYVRDAHNLAVAEELFEIPLDSLTGQALYEASKRSLPRWRTVRGLERSVSDAFQRVAAQVASERGVARVHLDAVWWGKRTSGRD
;
A
#
# COMPACT_ATOMS: atom_id res chain seq x y z
N MET A 1 19.34 -7.98 7.66
CA MET A 1 18.11 -7.33 7.16
C MET A 1 18.53 -6.39 6.05
N THR A 2 18.08 -6.63 4.82
CA THR A 2 18.28 -5.68 3.72
C THR A 2 17.41 -4.47 4.01
N THR A 3 18.01 -3.29 4.08
CA THR A 3 17.26 -2.04 4.23
C THR A 3 16.59 -1.75 2.89
N LEU A 4 15.25 -1.72 2.85
CA LEU A 4 14.52 -1.33 1.65
C LEU A 4 14.81 0.15 1.33
N PRO A 5 14.88 0.54 0.05
CA PRO A 5 14.95 1.95 -0.33
C PRO A 5 13.77 2.74 0.26
N GLU A 6 14.01 3.99 0.65
CA GLU A 6 12.98 4.84 1.28
C GLU A 6 11.73 5.00 0.40
N GLU A 7 11.89 5.10 -0.92
CA GLU A 7 10.77 5.14 -1.87
C GLU A 7 9.87 3.89 -1.75
N VAL A 8 10.48 2.71 -1.58
CA VAL A 8 9.73 1.45 -1.44
C VAL A 8 9.00 1.41 -0.11
N LEU A 9 9.65 1.85 0.97
CA LEU A 9 9.02 1.89 2.29
C LEU A 9 7.80 2.83 2.28
N ALA A 10 7.93 4.02 1.70
CA ALA A 10 6.83 4.96 1.51
C ALA A 10 5.71 4.33 0.65
N ALA A 11 6.06 3.67 -0.45
CA ALA A 11 5.09 2.99 -1.31
C ALA A 11 4.33 1.86 -0.59
N LEU A 12 5.01 1.08 0.25
CA LEU A 12 4.41 0.05 1.09
C LEU A 12 3.47 0.66 2.13
N GLN A 13 3.84 1.79 2.75
CA GLN A 13 2.95 2.50 3.67
C GLN A 13 1.65 2.96 2.96
N PHE A 14 1.77 3.52 1.76
CA PHE A 14 0.61 3.87 0.94
C PHE A 14 -0.22 2.64 0.52
N HIS A 15 0.42 1.50 0.26
CA HIS A 15 -0.28 0.23 0.03
C HIS A 15 -1.11 -0.17 1.27
N ILE A 16 -0.52 -0.14 2.46
CA ILE A 16 -1.22 -0.48 3.72
C ILE A 16 -2.38 0.49 3.98
N ALA A 17 -2.20 1.79 3.72
CA ALA A 17 -3.27 2.79 3.85
C ALA A 17 -4.46 2.47 2.93
N ARG A 18 -4.20 2.03 1.69
CA ARG A 18 -5.24 1.63 0.72
C ARG A 18 -5.99 0.37 1.15
N ALA A 19 -5.27 -0.63 1.66
CA ALA A 19 -5.85 -1.87 2.16
C ALA A 19 -6.69 -1.63 3.42
N SER A 20 -6.23 -0.73 4.29
CA SER A 20 -6.89 -0.39 5.57
C SER A 20 -8.18 0.41 5.37
N LEU A 21 -8.14 1.42 4.49
CA LEU A 21 -9.27 2.30 4.22
C LEU A 21 -9.95 1.92 2.91
N GLY A 22 -11.06 1.19 3.01
CA GLY A 22 -11.94 0.88 1.89
C GLY A 22 -13.37 1.41 2.12
N PRO A 23 -14.25 1.30 1.11
CA PRO A 23 -15.65 1.69 1.26
C PRO A 23 -16.34 1.00 2.45
N SER A 24 -15.93 -0.24 2.77
CA SER A 24 -16.46 -1.03 3.88
C SER A 24 -16.01 -0.52 5.27
N SER A 25 -14.76 -0.09 5.42
CA SER A 25 -14.25 0.41 6.71
C SER A 25 -14.74 1.83 7.00
N MET A 26 -15.02 2.61 5.95
CA MET A 26 -15.49 4.01 6.01
C MET A 26 -16.98 4.19 5.67
N ARG A 27 -17.80 3.13 5.80
CA ARG A 27 -19.25 3.21 5.56
C ARG A 27 -19.91 4.28 6.44
N GLY A 28 -20.92 4.94 5.89
CA GLY A 28 -21.68 5.97 6.61
C GLY A 28 -20.99 7.33 6.69
N ALA A 29 -19.85 7.52 6.02
CA ALA A 29 -19.12 8.79 6.04
C ALA A 29 -19.81 9.95 5.29
N GLY A 30 -20.88 9.67 4.52
CA GLY A 30 -21.77 10.70 3.98
C GLY A 30 -21.19 11.64 2.91
N SER A 31 -19.90 11.51 2.53
CA SER A 31 -19.31 12.32 1.46
C SER A 31 -18.33 11.55 0.58
N THR A 32 -18.30 11.90 -0.70
CA THR A 32 -17.24 11.50 -1.62
C THR A 32 -15.88 12.04 -1.14
N GLY A 33 -14.79 11.32 -1.44
CA GLY A 33 -13.43 11.76 -1.12
C GLY A 33 -12.87 11.42 0.27
N VAL A 34 -13.68 10.87 1.20
CA VAL A 34 -13.21 10.49 2.56
C VAL A 34 -12.11 9.44 2.52
N VAL A 35 -12.34 8.38 1.73
CA VAL A 35 -11.38 7.28 1.57
C VAL A 35 -10.08 7.78 0.96
N GLY A 36 -10.15 8.61 -0.08
CA GLY A 36 -8.98 9.20 -0.72
C GLY A 36 -8.18 10.07 0.24
N ALA A 37 -8.83 11.03 0.90
CA ALA A 37 -8.18 11.92 1.87
C ALA A 37 -7.54 11.15 3.04
N GLY A 38 -8.22 10.12 3.55
CA GLY A 38 -7.67 9.28 4.60
C GLY A 38 -6.46 8.47 4.15
N ARG A 39 -6.50 7.90 2.94
CA ARG A 39 -5.37 7.15 2.38
C ARG A 39 -4.14 8.02 2.20
N THR A 40 -4.31 9.25 1.70
CA THR A 40 -3.21 10.22 1.57
C THR A 40 -2.64 10.56 2.95
N PHE A 41 -3.49 10.97 3.90
CA PHE A 41 -3.02 11.33 5.24
C PHE A 41 -2.25 10.20 5.92
N LEU A 42 -2.75 8.96 5.84
CA LEU A 42 -2.10 7.81 6.47
C LEU A 42 -0.85 7.35 5.71
N GLY A 43 -0.81 7.52 4.39
CA GLY A 43 0.37 7.27 3.57
C GLY A 43 1.56 8.18 3.94
N ASP A 44 1.27 9.40 4.38
CA ASP A 44 2.26 10.40 4.79
C ASP A 44 2.52 10.46 6.31
N LEU A 45 1.80 9.65 7.10
CA LEU A 45 1.89 9.68 8.56
C LEU A 45 3.26 9.18 9.04
N ASP A 46 3.98 9.98 9.83
CA ASP A 46 5.21 9.52 10.50
C ASP A 46 4.90 8.45 11.55
N LEU A 47 5.07 7.18 11.17
CA LEU A 47 4.86 6.01 12.01
C LEU A 47 5.85 5.94 13.18
N GLY A 48 7.02 6.59 13.08
CA GLY A 48 8.03 6.62 14.14
C GLY A 48 7.51 7.22 15.43
N ARG A 49 6.50 8.10 15.35
CA ARG A 49 5.85 8.71 16.53
C ARG A 49 5.19 7.70 17.46
N PHE A 50 4.72 6.57 16.92
CA PHE A 50 4.07 5.51 17.68
C PHE A 50 5.06 4.52 18.32
N SER A 51 6.36 4.64 18.02
CA SER A 51 7.40 3.80 18.60
C SER A 51 7.69 4.22 20.05
N THR A 52 6.93 3.67 21.00
CA THR A 52 7.06 3.97 22.42
C THR A 52 6.53 2.83 23.28
N SER A 53 7.19 2.57 24.42
CA SER A 53 6.68 1.68 25.49
C SER A 53 5.82 2.41 26.52
N ASN A 54 5.76 3.75 26.44
CA ASN A 54 4.94 4.57 27.32
C ASN A 54 3.52 4.73 26.76
N GLU A 55 2.55 4.14 27.46
CA GLU A 55 1.13 4.15 27.11
C GLU A 55 0.56 5.58 26.97
N ARG A 56 0.89 6.48 27.90
CA ARG A 56 0.41 7.87 27.85
C ARG A 56 0.93 8.59 26.60
N ARG A 57 2.20 8.41 26.26
CA ARG A 57 2.78 8.97 25.03
C ARG A 57 2.11 8.38 23.79
N PHE A 58 1.89 7.07 23.77
CA PHE A 58 1.20 6.41 22.67
C PHE A 58 -0.20 6.99 22.46
N GLN A 59 -0.95 7.16 23.56
CA GLN A 59 -2.29 7.73 23.50
C GLN A 59 -2.30 9.18 23.01
N MET A 60 -1.32 10.00 23.42
CA MET A 60 -1.18 11.36 22.92
C MET A 60 -0.93 11.42 21.41
N GLU A 61 -0.07 10.55 20.87
CA GLU A 61 0.17 10.50 19.41
C GLU A 61 -1.05 9.96 18.66
N LEU A 62 -1.76 9.00 19.26
CA LEU A 62 -3.04 8.52 18.77
C LEU A 62 -4.07 9.64 18.66
N ASP A 63 -4.25 10.47 19.69
CA ASP A 63 -5.16 11.61 19.67
C ASP A 63 -4.75 12.65 18.62
N ARG A 64 -3.47 13.02 18.59
CA ARG A 64 -2.94 13.97 17.59
C ARG A 64 -3.18 13.50 16.15
N ALA A 65 -2.89 12.23 15.86
CA ALA A 65 -3.08 11.67 14.52
C ALA A 65 -4.57 11.55 14.16
N THR A 66 -5.44 11.26 15.14
CA THR A 66 -6.89 11.25 14.94
C THR A 66 -7.41 12.64 14.57
N ASP A 67 -6.95 13.69 15.26
CA ASP A 67 -7.32 15.06 14.93
C ASP A 67 -6.78 15.47 13.55
N GLY A 68 -5.58 15.02 13.19
CA GLY A 68 -5.00 15.22 11.86
C GLY A 68 -5.86 14.59 10.76
N LEU A 69 -6.22 13.32 10.92
CA LEU A 69 -7.07 12.57 9.99
C LEU A 69 -8.48 13.18 9.91
N LEU A 70 -9.02 13.61 11.04
CA LEU A 70 -10.31 14.31 11.11
C LEU A 70 -10.30 15.62 10.30
N ARG A 71 -9.21 16.39 10.36
CA ARG A 71 -9.04 17.61 9.55
C ARG A 71 -8.88 17.32 8.06
N ALA A 72 -8.25 16.20 7.70
CA ALA A 72 -8.10 15.76 6.32
C ALA A 72 -9.44 15.40 5.68
N PHE A 73 -10.42 14.93 6.45
CA PHE A 73 -11.74 14.59 5.92
C PHE A 73 -12.54 15.82 5.44
N PRO A 74 -13.38 15.65 4.40
CA PRO A 74 -14.39 16.63 4.01
C PRO A 74 -15.26 17.03 5.20
N ARG A 75 -15.70 18.29 5.26
CA ARG A 75 -16.41 18.86 6.42
C ARG A 75 -17.60 18.01 6.89
N GLY A 76 -18.39 17.48 5.96
CA GLY A 76 -19.57 16.65 6.27
C GLY A 76 -19.26 15.24 6.81
N ALA A 77 -18.00 14.82 6.76
CA ALA A 77 -17.54 13.49 7.18
C ALA A 77 -16.59 13.52 8.38
N ARG A 78 -16.42 14.69 9.03
CA ARG A 78 -15.51 14.87 10.16
C ARG A 78 -16.08 14.28 11.44
N HIS A 79 -16.16 12.95 11.50
CA HIS A 79 -16.57 12.22 12.69
C HIS A 79 -15.35 11.63 13.39
N TRP A 80 -15.17 11.98 14.67
CA TRP A 80 -14.04 11.51 15.47
C TRP A 80 -13.93 9.98 15.49
N GLY A 81 -15.06 9.28 15.72
CA GLY A 81 -15.08 7.81 15.76
C GLY A 81 -14.67 7.15 14.43
N LEU A 82 -15.01 7.80 13.31
CA LEU A 82 -14.61 7.35 11.98
C LEU A 82 -13.10 7.50 11.79
N ALA A 83 -12.53 8.65 12.15
CA ALA A 83 -11.09 8.89 12.10
C ALA A 83 -10.31 7.93 13.03
N ARG A 84 -10.73 7.82 14.30
CA ARG A 84 -10.12 6.92 15.30
C ARG A 84 -10.11 5.47 14.82
N LYS A 85 -11.25 4.98 14.32
CA LYS A 85 -11.35 3.63 13.77
C LYS A 85 -10.43 3.42 12.57
N GLY A 86 -10.42 4.37 11.63
CA GLY A 86 -9.57 4.30 10.44
C GLY A 86 -8.09 4.24 10.77
N LEU A 87 -7.62 5.10 11.68
CA LEU A 87 -6.26 5.10 12.20
C LEU A 87 -5.91 3.77 12.88
N ASN A 88 -6.80 3.26 13.73
CA ASN A 88 -6.54 2.00 14.45
C ASN A 88 -6.47 0.79 13.51
N ILE A 89 -7.30 0.72 12.46
CA ILE A 89 -7.20 -0.32 11.43
C ILE A 89 -5.83 -0.22 10.74
N PHE A 90 -5.43 0.98 10.34
CA PHE A 90 -4.15 1.20 9.66
C PHE A 90 -2.93 0.80 10.51
N LEU A 91 -2.84 1.27 11.76
CA LEU A 91 -1.74 0.91 12.65
C LEU A 91 -1.70 -0.60 12.92
N ARG A 92 -2.86 -1.25 13.02
CA ARG A 92 -2.96 -2.70 13.15
C ARG A 92 -2.41 -3.42 11.91
N GLU A 93 -2.77 -2.99 10.71
CA GLU A 93 -2.26 -3.60 9.47
C GLU A 93 -0.74 -3.40 9.33
N CYS A 94 -0.21 -2.24 9.70
CA CYS A 94 1.24 -2.02 9.76
C CYS A 94 1.94 -3.02 10.70
N LEU A 95 1.30 -3.34 11.84
CA LEU A 95 1.86 -4.23 12.84
C LEU A 95 1.71 -5.71 12.46
N TYR A 96 0.55 -6.15 11.96
CA TYR A 96 0.20 -7.57 11.86
C TYR A 96 1.07 -8.36 10.88
N THR A 97 1.51 -7.71 9.80
CA THR A 97 2.28 -8.37 8.74
C THR A 97 3.60 -8.97 9.25
N VAL A 98 4.23 -8.36 10.27
CA VAL A 98 5.50 -8.87 10.84
C VAL A 98 5.32 -10.23 11.49
N TYR A 99 4.22 -10.45 12.22
CA TYR A 99 3.99 -11.70 12.95
C TYR A 99 3.76 -12.86 11.99
N VAL A 100 3.00 -12.67 10.91
CA VAL A 100 2.76 -13.71 9.90
C VAL A 100 4.04 -13.99 9.10
N ARG A 101 4.76 -12.93 8.70
CA ARG A 101 6.03 -13.04 7.99
C ARG A 101 7.03 -13.87 8.79
N ASP A 102 7.18 -13.58 10.08
CA ASP A 102 8.20 -14.20 10.92
C ASP A 102 7.80 -15.62 11.33
N ALA A 103 6.53 -15.85 11.70
CA ALA A 103 6.04 -17.19 12.08
C ALA A 103 6.18 -18.23 10.96
N HIS A 104 6.09 -17.80 9.70
CA HIS A 104 6.22 -18.66 8.53
C HIS A 104 7.55 -18.49 7.78
N ASN A 105 8.48 -17.71 8.33
CA ASN A 105 9.78 -17.41 7.74
C ASN A 105 9.67 -16.94 6.26
N LEU A 106 8.64 -16.15 5.91
CA LEU A 106 8.39 -15.73 4.53
C LEU A 106 9.49 -14.81 3.97
N ALA A 107 10.30 -14.24 4.85
CA ALA A 107 11.47 -13.43 4.49
C ALA A 107 12.43 -14.15 3.53
N VAL A 108 12.61 -15.46 3.67
CA VAL A 108 13.57 -16.21 2.80
C VAL A 108 13.07 -16.36 1.37
N ALA A 109 11.77 -16.19 1.14
CA ALA A 109 11.15 -16.30 -0.17
C ALA A 109 10.84 -14.93 -0.80
N GLU A 110 11.34 -13.83 -0.22
CA GLU A 110 11.02 -12.46 -0.66
C GLU A 110 11.28 -12.26 -2.17
N GLU A 111 12.46 -12.69 -2.65
CA GLU A 111 12.85 -12.63 -4.07
C GLU A 111 12.06 -13.60 -4.97
N LEU A 112 11.38 -14.58 -4.37
CA LEU A 112 10.60 -15.59 -5.08
C LEU A 112 9.14 -15.18 -5.26
N PHE A 113 8.64 -14.21 -4.50
CA PHE A 113 7.27 -13.74 -4.66
C PHE A 113 7.05 -13.14 -6.06
N GLU A 114 5.99 -13.61 -6.70
CA GLU A 114 5.50 -13.03 -7.94
C GLU A 114 4.82 -11.69 -7.68
N ILE A 115 4.96 -10.78 -8.64
CA ILE A 115 4.19 -9.55 -8.62
C ILE A 115 2.74 -9.86 -9.04
N PRO A 116 1.71 -9.36 -8.33
CA PRO A 116 0.33 -9.46 -8.79
C PRO A 116 0.15 -8.78 -10.14
N LEU A 117 -0.45 -9.50 -11.11
CA LEU A 117 -0.75 -8.92 -12.43
C LEU A 117 -2.15 -8.32 -12.44
N ASP A 118 -2.21 -7.01 -12.58
CA ASP A 118 -3.41 -6.23 -12.86
C ASP A 118 -3.18 -5.29 -14.07
N SER A 119 -4.15 -4.43 -14.38
CA SER A 119 -4.03 -3.51 -15.51
C SER A 119 -2.93 -2.47 -15.34
N LEU A 120 -2.65 -2.02 -14.10
CA LEU A 120 -1.64 -1.00 -13.82
C LEU A 120 -0.24 -1.61 -13.91
N THR A 121 -0.01 -2.70 -13.19
CA THR A 121 1.23 -3.47 -13.23
C THR A 121 1.50 -4.00 -14.64
N GLY A 122 0.47 -4.50 -15.32
CA GLY A 122 0.58 -4.96 -16.70
C GLY A 122 1.01 -3.85 -17.66
N GLN A 123 0.41 -2.65 -17.56
CA GLN A 123 0.80 -1.51 -18.38
C GLN A 123 2.23 -1.04 -18.07
N ALA A 124 2.62 -0.99 -16.80
CA ALA A 124 3.97 -0.57 -16.41
C ALA A 124 5.04 -1.53 -16.96
N LEU A 125 4.79 -2.84 -16.88
CA LEU A 125 5.67 -3.87 -17.43
C LEU A 125 5.71 -3.83 -18.96
N TYR A 126 4.58 -3.61 -19.62
CA TYR A 126 4.52 -3.48 -21.08
C TYR A 126 5.36 -2.31 -21.58
N GLU A 127 5.30 -1.14 -20.93
CA GLU A 127 6.15 -0.02 -21.29
C GLU A 127 7.63 -0.29 -20.95
N ALA A 128 7.93 -0.89 -19.78
CA ALA A 128 9.29 -1.25 -19.39
C ALA A 128 9.94 -2.25 -20.38
N SER A 129 9.14 -3.14 -20.96
CA SER A 129 9.61 -4.11 -21.97
C SER A 129 9.75 -3.50 -23.37
N LYS A 130 9.58 -2.18 -23.53
CA LYS A 130 9.49 -1.50 -24.83
C LYS A 130 8.38 -2.11 -25.71
N ARG A 131 7.24 -2.45 -25.09
CA ARG A 131 6.01 -2.92 -25.76
C ARG A 131 6.16 -4.29 -26.44
N SER A 132 7.09 -5.11 -25.95
CA SER A 132 7.36 -6.46 -26.46
C SER A 132 6.52 -7.56 -25.79
N LEU A 133 5.85 -7.25 -24.67
CA LEU A 133 5.06 -8.24 -23.94
C LEU A 133 3.73 -8.54 -24.67
N PRO A 134 3.26 -9.80 -24.62
CA PRO A 134 1.98 -10.17 -25.20
C PRO A 134 0.82 -9.43 -24.53
N ARG A 135 -0.25 -9.18 -25.29
CA ARG A 135 -1.46 -8.56 -24.76
C ARG A 135 -2.36 -9.61 -24.13
N TRP A 136 -3.00 -9.22 -23.03
CA TRP A 136 -4.05 -9.98 -22.36
C TRP A 136 -5.20 -9.02 -22.04
N ARG A 137 -6.44 -9.42 -22.33
CA ARG A 137 -7.61 -8.53 -22.23
C ARG A 137 -8.14 -8.39 -20.81
N THR A 138 -8.11 -9.48 -20.04
CA THR A 138 -8.64 -9.53 -18.67
C THR A 138 -7.83 -10.51 -17.85
N VAL A 139 -7.83 -10.33 -16.52
CA VAL A 139 -7.16 -11.27 -15.62
C VAL A 139 -7.71 -12.69 -15.70
N ARG A 140 -9.00 -12.82 -15.99
CA ARG A 140 -9.64 -14.12 -16.21
C ARG A 140 -9.06 -14.88 -17.43
N GLY A 141 -8.56 -14.16 -18.43
CA GLY A 141 -7.97 -14.73 -19.63
C GLY A 141 -6.44 -14.79 -19.62
N LEU A 142 -5.80 -14.65 -18.46
CA LEU A 142 -4.34 -14.70 -18.35
C LEU A 142 -3.84 -16.14 -18.48
N GLU A 143 -3.06 -16.42 -19.52
CA GLU A 143 -2.39 -17.71 -19.70
C GLU A 143 -1.07 -17.78 -18.93
N ARG A 144 -0.65 -19.00 -18.56
CA ARG A 144 0.62 -19.24 -17.85
C ARG A 144 1.82 -18.66 -18.58
N SER A 145 1.95 -18.94 -19.88
CA SER A 145 3.06 -18.46 -20.72
C SER A 145 3.15 -16.93 -20.77
N VAL A 146 1.99 -16.25 -20.76
CA VAL A 146 1.88 -14.79 -20.68
C VAL A 146 2.34 -14.32 -19.30
N SER A 147 1.82 -14.91 -18.22
CA SER A 147 2.24 -14.59 -16.85
C SER A 147 3.76 -14.70 -16.70
N ASP A 148 4.36 -15.80 -17.16
CA ASP A 148 5.80 -16.04 -17.09
C ASP A 148 6.61 -14.96 -17.82
N ALA A 149 6.12 -14.47 -18.97
CA ALA A 149 6.77 -13.39 -19.70
C ALA A 149 6.76 -12.07 -18.90
N PHE A 150 5.63 -11.75 -18.27
CA PHE A 150 5.52 -10.56 -17.40
C PHE A 150 6.39 -10.70 -16.15
N GLN A 151 6.41 -11.87 -15.50
CA GLN A 151 7.25 -12.11 -14.31
C GLN A 151 8.75 -12.00 -14.63
N ARG A 152 9.20 -12.44 -15.82
CA ARG A 152 10.59 -12.25 -16.27
C ARG A 152 10.95 -10.77 -16.42
N VAL A 153 10.09 -9.97 -17.04
CA VAL A 153 10.31 -8.51 -17.15
C VAL A 153 10.29 -7.87 -15.76
N ALA A 154 9.37 -8.28 -14.87
CA ALA A 154 9.32 -7.79 -13.51
C ALA A 154 10.63 -8.08 -12.74
N ALA A 155 11.18 -9.29 -12.86
CA ALA A 155 12.45 -9.65 -12.27
C ALA A 155 13.61 -8.79 -12.80
N GLN A 156 13.64 -8.49 -14.10
CA GLN A 156 14.64 -7.59 -14.68
C GLN A 156 14.52 -6.18 -14.09
N VAL A 157 13.33 -5.59 -14.10
CA VAL A 157 13.08 -4.24 -13.57
C VAL A 157 13.42 -4.15 -12.08
N ALA A 158 13.11 -5.20 -11.32
CA ALA A 158 13.38 -5.26 -9.88
C ALA A 158 14.88 -5.33 -9.60
N SER A 159 15.61 -6.15 -10.37
CA SER A 159 17.07 -6.26 -10.32
C SER A 159 17.76 -4.92 -10.60
N GLU A 160 17.32 -4.20 -11.65
CA GLU A 160 17.83 -2.87 -11.99
C GLU A 160 17.61 -1.83 -10.88
N ARG A 161 16.62 -2.05 -10.00
CA ARG A 161 16.28 -1.17 -8.87
C ARG A 161 16.78 -1.66 -7.52
N GLY A 162 17.41 -2.84 -7.46
CA GLY A 162 17.88 -3.44 -6.21
C GLY A 162 16.76 -3.80 -5.23
N VAL A 163 15.62 -4.27 -5.73
CA VAL A 163 14.46 -4.67 -4.91
C VAL A 163 13.90 -6.01 -5.38
N ALA A 164 13.15 -6.71 -4.53
CA ALA A 164 12.37 -7.87 -4.96
C ALA A 164 11.19 -7.46 -5.87
N ARG A 165 10.86 -8.30 -6.86
CA ARG A 165 9.83 -7.97 -7.88
C ARG A 165 8.44 -7.72 -7.29
N VAL A 166 8.12 -8.34 -6.17
CA VAL A 166 6.84 -8.15 -5.47
C VAL A 166 6.63 -6.70 -5.03
N HIS A 167 7.69 -5.97 -4.69
CA HIS A 167 7.62 -4.59 -4.20
C HIS A 167 7.27 -3.57 -5.29
N LEU A 168 7.46 -3.92 -6.57
CA LEU A 168 7.13 -3.04 -7.69
C LEU A 168 5.63 -2.71 -7.74
N ASP A 169 4.76 -3.60 -7.27
CA ASP A 169 3.32 -3.36 -7.18
C ASP A 169 3.02 -2.14 -6.30
N ALA A 170 3.59 -2.12 -5.09
CA ALA A 170 3.43 -1.01 -4.18
C ALA A 170 3.93 0.29 -4.79
N VAL A 171 5.09 0.27 -5.46
CA VAL A 171 5.70 1.45 -6.11
C VAL A 171 4.80 2.00 -7.22
N TRP A 172 4.33 1.16 -8.13
CA TRP A 172 3.51 1.65 -9.26
C TRP A 172 2.14 2.13 -8.81
N TRP A 173 1.53 1.48 -7.84
CA TRP A 173 0.31 1.97 -7.24
C TRP A 173 0.50 3.23 -6.39
N GLY A 174 1.64 3.38 -5.71
CA GLY A 174 1.99 4.54 -4.89
C GLY A 174 2.14 5.83 -5.72
N LYS A 175 2.56 5.72 -6.99
CA LYS A 175 2.67 6.85 -7.93
C LYS A 175 1.33 7.50 -8.31
N ARG A 176 0.17 6.99 -7.85
CA ARG A 176 -1.17 7.54 -8.14
C ARG A 176 -1.59 8.74 -7.27
N THR A 177 -0.74 9.30 -6.41
CA THR A 177 -1.18 10.43 -5.59
C THR A 177 -1.59 11.64 -6.45
N SER A 178 -2.87 12.03 -6.32
CA SER A 178 -3.58 13.20 -6.86
C SER A 178 -4.06 13.18 -8.33
N GLY A 179 -5.02 12.30 -8.65
CA GLY A 179 -5.81 12.45 -9.88
C GLY A 179 -6.96 11.47 -10.03
N ARG A 180 -8.17 11.93 -9.67
CA ARG A 180 -9.51 11.37 -10.01
C ARG A 180 -9.77 9.90 -9.66
N ASP A 181 -10.68 9.70 -8.71
CA ASP A 181 -11.90 8.92 -8.95
C ASP A 181 -13.08 9.88 -8.85
#